data_AF-A0A6J3BZ24-F1
#
_entry.id   AF-A0A6J3BZ24-F1
#
_cell.length_a   1.000
_cell.length_b   1.000
_cell.length_c   1.000
_cell.angle_alpha   90.00
_cell.angle_beta   90.00
_cell.angle_gamma   90.00
#
_symmetry.space_group_name_H-M   'P 1'
#
loop_
_entity.id
_entity.type
_entity.pdbx_description
1 polymer ?
#
loop_
_entity_poly.entity_id
_entity_poly.type
_entity_poly.pdbx_seq_one_letter_code
_entity_poly.pdbx_strand_id
1 'polypeptide(L)'
;MWRLVFLVVAVRGAFVDDLPPSCSKLVYCDSQLLHHVQLQRIFKDSKTFVDLQMRNDQNTTLAAFDDLLNETNNNPTAEQLKSFVDKYFDATSELEDWTPEDHTDNPAFLQSIRDEQLKKFGKDINGVWPILGRKVKPEVFEKPEQYSLVPVSNGFIIPGGRFKEIYYWDTYWIIEGLLISGMRDTARGVIENLIEILKKFGHIPNGSRWYYQERSQPPLLTAMMSLYIRETQDIEFLKANINALEDELKYWLDTKIVAFDKDEQSYTLLRYFAPSLGPRPESYYEDYTDAQQFDTQERRNEFYIDLKSAAESGWDFSSRWFIDSNGENTGDLKTIRTRDIIPVDLNAIFANALQNMAYFRAILKQPLHAAHWAYMAKQWKSSIEEVLWNEEDGIWYDYDISNNQHRRYFYPTNIAPLWMGVVDKRLVKKHAPRVMKYLSNSPGLKYPGGIPASLINSGEQWDFPNAWPPLVSMVVNALEALGTDDSKELAFNVAQTWVRACHKGFTENKQMFEKYDAETPGRFGGGGEYTVQFGFGWSNGVVLEFLTKYGRRLTAVDNPDKYGGSSVDSSSSSDSSDLQDSGSDEK
;
A
#
# COMPACT_ATOMS: atom_id res chain seq x y z
N MET A 1 -27.02 -28.19 11.56
CA MET A 1 -26.07 -27.73 10.52
C MET A 1 -26.85 -26.81 9.59
N TRP A 2 -27.01 -25.53 9.96
CA TRP A 2 -27.71 -24.54 9.14
C TRP A 2 -26.63 -23.72 8.44
N ARG A 3 -26.39 -23.99 7.15
CA ARG A 3 -25.59 -23.11 6.29
C ARG A 3 -26.49 -21.91 5.95
N LEU A 4 -26.04 -20.71 6.29
CA LEU A 4 -26.65 -19.48 5.78
C LEU A 4 -26.43 -19.46 4.27
N VAL A 5 -27.50 -19.71 3.52
CA VAL A 5 -27.55 -19.46 2.08
C VAL A 5 -27.75 -17.96 1.94
N PHE A 6 -26.68 -17.21 1.68
CA PHE A 6 -26.82 -15.87 1.13
C PHE A 6 -27.31 -16.03 -0.30
N LEU A 7 -28.52 -15.55 -0.55
CA LEU A 7 -29.12 -15.53 -1.89
C LEU A 7 -28.44 -14.38 -2.65
N VAL A 8 -27.30 -14.68 -3.29
CA VAL A 8 -26.58 -13.71 -4.11
C VAL A 8 -27.14 -13.78 -5.52
N VAL A 9 -27.77 -12.69 -5.95
CA VAL A 9 -28.06 -12.47 -7.37
C VAL A 9 -26.72 -12.31 -8.08
N ALA A 10 -26.43 -13.22 -9.01
CA ALA A 10 -25.29 -13.08 -9.91
C ALA A 10 -25.51 -11.82 -10.76
N VAL A 11 -24.89 -10.70 -10.38
CA VAL A 11 -24.84 -9.50 -11.23
C VAL A 11 -23.85 -9.80 -12.35
N ARG A 12 -24.34 -10.47 -13.40
CA ARG A 12 -23.66 -10.53 -14.69
C ARG A 12 -23.85 -9.17 -15.36
N GLY A 13 -22.77 -8.40 -15.40
CA GLY A 13 -22.61 -7.19 -16.21
C GLY A 13 -23.40 -6.00 -15.66
N ALA A 14 -22.70 -5.10 -14.97
CA ALA A 14 -23.15 -3.70 -14.97
C ALA A 14 -23.10 -3.25 -16.44
N PHE A 15 -24.26 -2.92 -17.01
CA PHE A 15 -24.30 -2.23 -18.29
C PHE A 15 -23.57 -0.90 -18.12
N VAL A 16 -22.82 -0.49 -19.14
CA VAL A 16 -22.02 0.76 -19.14
C VAL A 16 -22.85 2.01 -18.78
N ASP A 17 -24.17 1.95 -18.98
CA ASP A 17 -25.12 3.05 -18.73
C ASP A 17 -25.39 3.34 -17.23
N ASP A 18 -24.92 2.50 -16.28
CA ASP A 18 -25.20 2.65 -14.84
C ASP A 18 -23.96 2.97 -13.96
N LEU A 19 -22.78 3.22 -14.55
CA LEU A 19 -21.57 3.50 -13.77
C LEU A 19 -21.57 4.94 -13.20
N PRO A 20 -21.20 5.16 -11.93
CA PRO A 20 -21.11 6.50 -11.36
C PRO A 20 -19.94 7.29 -11.99
N PRO A 21 -20.00 8.64 -12.00
CA PRO A 21 -18.85 9.46 -12.36
C PRO A 21 -17.69 9.24 -11.37
N SER A 22 -16.46 9.57 -11.75
CA SER A 22 -15.28 9.37 -10.88
C SER A 22 -15.33 10.15 -9.56
N CYS A 23 -16.08 11.26 -9.51
CA CYS A 23 -16.50 11.90 -8.26
C CYS A 23 -17.61 12.95 -8.50
N SER A 24 -18.14 13.52 -7.42
CA SER A 24 -19.19 14.56 -7.45
C SER A 24 -18.71 15.98 -7.83
N LYS A 25 -17.40 16.21 -7.95
CA LYS A 25 -16.79 17.52 -8.29
C LYS A 25 -16.38 17.54 -9.76
N LEU A 26 -17.23 18.10 -10.62
CA LEU A 26 -17.10 18.05 -12.08
C LEU A 26 -15.76 18.61 -12.58
N VAL A 27 -15.31 19.76 -12.06
CA VAL A 27 -14.04 20.39 -12.47
C VAL A 27 -12.85 19.44 -12.25
N TYR A 28 -12.87 18.66 -11.17
CA TYR A 28 -11.78 17.77 -10.81
C TYR A 28 -11.94 16.35 -11.35
N CYS A 29 -13.11 15.94 -11.85
CA CYS A 29 -13.39 14.53 -12.14
C CYS A 29 -14.07 14.25 -13.47
N ASP A 30 -15.05 15.06 -13.88
CA ASP A 30 -15.87 14.77 -15.05
C ASP A 30 -16.36 16.06 -15.71
N SER A 31 -15.49 16.67 -16.52
CA SER A 31 -15.80 17.90 -17.26
C SER A 31 -14.97 18.03 -18.54
N GLN A 32 -15.48 18.81 -19.49
CA GLN A 32 -14.69 19.18 -20.68
C GLN A 32 -13.45 20.00 -20.33
N LEU A 33 -13.50 20.78 -19.24
CA LEU A 33 -12.34 21.52 -18.73
C LEU A 33 -11.21 20.56 -18.37
N LEU A 34 -11.49 19.54 -17.54
CA LEU A 34 -10.52 18.51 -17.19
C LEU A 34 -9.97 17.84 -18.44
N HIS A 35 -10.84 17.41 -19.35
CA HIS A 35 -10.46 16.72 -20.57
C HIS A 35 -9.47 17.52 -21.42
N HIS A 36 -9.79 18.79 -21.73
CA HIS A 36 -8.92 19.63 -22.55
C HIS A 36 -7.60 19.94 -21.87
N VAL A 37 -7.62 20.29 -20.58
CA VAL A 37 -6.41 20.62 -19.82
C VAL A 37 -5.45 19.42 -19.76
N GLN A 38 -5.98 18.22 -19.49
CA GLN A 38 -5.16 17.01 -19.38
C GLN A 38 -4.62 16.57 -20.74
N LEU A 39 -5.44 16.55 -21.79
CA LEU A 39 -4.99 16.10 -23.11
C LEU A 39 -4.03 17.06 -23.81
N GLN A 40 -4.10 18.36 -23.50
CA GLN A 40 -3.12 19.34 -24.01
C GLN A 40 -1.81 19.34 -23.23
N ARG A 41 -1.70 18.55 -22.16
CA ARG A 41 -0.48 18.38 -21.35
C ARG A 41 0.19 19.71 -20.96
N ILE A 42 -0.62 20.71 -20.59
CA ILE A 42 -0.08 22.00 -20.11
C ILE A 42 0.74 21.84 -18.83
N PHE A 43 0.54 20.74 -18.10
CA PHE A 43 1.39 20.26 -17.03
C PHE A 43 1.98 18.89 -17.39
N LYS A 44 3.20 18.61 -16.92
CA LYS A 44 3.89 17.34 -17.18
C LYS A 44 3.25 16.16 -16.42
N ASP A 45 2.85 16.40 -15.17
CA ASP A 45 2.18 15.44 -14.27
C ASP A 45 0.68 15.78 -14.22
N SER A 46 -0.17 14.83 -14.63
CA SER A 46 -1.64 14.94 -14.64
C SER A 46 -2.22 15.32 -13.26
N LYS A 47 -1.57 14.95 -12.15
CA LYS A 47 -2.03 15.31 -10.79
C LYS A 47 -1.92 16.80 -10.52
N THR A 48 -1.05 17.53 -11.24
CA THR A 48 -0.80 18.96 -10.99
C THR A 48 -2.07 19.79 -11.11
N PHE A 49 -2.89 19.57 -12.14
CA PHE A 49 -4.09 20.36 -12.37
C PHE A 49 -5.19 20.06 -11.35
N VAL A 50 -5.41 18.78 -11.05
CA VAL A 50 -6.48 18.35 -10.13
C VAL A 50 -6.19 18.69 -8.67
N ASP A 51 -4.96 19.10 -8.34
CA ASP A 51 -4.56 19.62 -7.03
C ASP A 51 -4.68 21.15 -6.92
N LEU A 52 -4.94 21.88 -8.02
CA LEU A 52 -5.08 23.33 -7.96
C LEU A 52 -6.38 23.74 -7.28
N GLN A 53 -6.33 24.85 -6.56
CA GLN A 53 -7.52 25.50 -6.00
C GLN A 53 -8.25 26.29 -7.10
N MET A 54 -9.57 26.19 -7.18
CA MET A 54 -10.38 27.13 -7.96
C MET A 54 -10.46 28.50 -7.25
N ARG A 55 -10.27 29.59 -8.00
CA ARG A 55 -10.45 30.96 -7.47
C ARG A 55 -11.92 31.34 -7.29
N ASN A 56 -12.80 30.75 -8.10
CA ASN A 56 -14.25 30.96 -8.07
C ASN A 56 -14.96 29.64 -7.77
N ASP A 57 -16.28 29.68 -7.57
CA ASP A 57 -17.07 28.46 -7.45
C ASP A 57 -17.07 27.64 -8.75
N GLN A 58 -17.47 26.37 -8.64
CA GLN A 58 -17.49 25.42 -9.76
C GLN A 58 -18.32 25.91 -10.95
N ASN A 59 -19.49 26.51 -10.72
CA ASN A 59 -20.38 26.93 -11.79
C ASN A 59 -19.80 28.12 -12.55
N THR A 60 -19.28 29.11 -11.84
CA THR A 60 -18.61 30.26 -12.45
C THR A 60 -17.39 29.83 -13.27
N THR A 61 -16.60 28.88 -12.76
CA THR A 61 -15.41 28.36 -13.44
C THR A 61 -15.78 27.60 -14.72
N LEU A 62 -16.79 26.73 -14.67
CA LEU A 62 -17.24 25.98 -15.85
C LEU A 62 -17.89 26.89 -16.90
N ALA A 63 -18.73 27.85 -16.49
CA ALA A 63 -19.34 28.80 -17.42
C ALA A 63 -18.29 29.63 -18.17
N ALA A 64 -17.24 30.08 -17.46
CA ALA A 64 -16.13 30.77 -18.11
C ALA A 64 -15.35 29.88 -19.08
N PHE A 65 -15.29 28.56 -18.83
CA PHE A 65 -14.67 27.62 -19.75
C PHE A 65 -15.54 27.38 -20.98
N ASP A 66 -16.86 27.30 -20.82
CA ASP A 66 -17.80 27.19 -21.93
C ASP A 66 -17.69 28.42 -22.87
N ASP A 67 -17.49 29.62 -22.32
CA ASP A 67 -17.19 30.82 -23.12
C ASP A 67 -15.90 30.64 -23.94
N LEU A 68 -14.83 30.11 -23.35
CA LEU A 68 -13.59 29.82 -24.06
C LEU A 68 -13.78 28.78 -25.17
N LEU A 69 -14.56 27.73 -24.92
CA LEU A 69 -14.89 26.73 -25.95
C LEU A 69 -15.65 27.37 -27.11
N ASN A 70 -16.64 28.23 -26.83
CA ASN A 70 -17.39 28.94 -27.85
C ASN A 70 -16.48 29.86 -28.69
N GLU A 71 -15.59 30.61 -28.06
CA GLU A 71 -14.62 31.50 -28.73
C GLU A 71 -13.61 30.75 -29.63
N THR A 72 -13.32 29.50 -29.29
CA THR A 72 -12.29 28.68 -29.97
C THR A 72 -12.87 27.58 -30.86
N ASN A 73 -14.19 27.58 -31.10
CA ASN A 73 -14.90 26.51 -31.81
C ASN A 73 -14.60 25.11 -31.24
N ASN A 74 -14.62 24.98 -29.91
CA ASN A 74 -14.32 23.78 -29.13
C ASN A 74 -12.89 23.24 -29.30
N ASN A 75 -11.91 24.07 -29.68
CA ASN A 75 -10.53 23.63 -29.86
C ASN A 75 -9.52 24.69 -29.36
N PRO A 76 -9.50 24.97 -28.05
CA PRO A 76 -8.56 25.92 -27.47
C PRO A 76 -7.11 25.43 -27.57
N THR A 77 -6.15 26.33 -27.84
CA THR A 77 -4.72 25.98 -27.85
C THR A 77 -4.17 25.77 -26.44
N ALA A 78 -3.00 25.13 -26.33
CA ALA A 78 -2.30 24.96 -25.06
C ALA A 78 -2.04 26.31 -24.34
N GLU A 79 -1.71 27.37 -25.08
CA GLU A 79 -1.50 28.72 -24.50
C GLU A 79 -2.80 29.33 -23.97
N GLN A 80 -3.92 29.13 -24.67
CA GLN A 80 -5.23 29.60 -24.23
C GLN A 80 -5.70 28.86 -22.97
N LEU A 81 -5.53 27.53 -22.93
CA LEU A 81 -5.81 26.73 -21.74
C LEU A 81 -4.91 27.12 -20.58
N LYS A 82 -3.61 27.33 -20.82
CA LYS A 82 -2.69 27.78 -19.78
C LYS A 82 -3.10 29.15 -19.21
N SER A 83 -3.47 30.09 -20.08
CA SER A 83 -3.97 31.40 -19.68
C SER A 83 -5.28 31.31 -18.89
N PHE A 84 -6.18 30.39 -19.27
CA PHE A 84 -7.40 30.10 -18.53
C PHE A 84 -7.08 29.57 -17.13
N VAL A 85 -6.22 28.56 -17.03
CA VAL A 85 -5.83 27.96 -15.76
C VAL A 85 -5.16 29.00 -14.84
N ASP A 86 -4.23 29.81 -15.36
CA ASP A 86 -3.57 30.86 -14.57
C ASP A 86 -4.55 31.92 -14.05
N LYS A 87 -5.63 32.18 -14.80
CA LYS A 87 -6.68 33.14 -14.41
C LYS A 87 -7.66 32.58 -13.38
N TYR A 88 -8.03 31.31 -13.47
CA TYR A 88 -9.13 30.72 -12.68
C TYR A 88 -8.67 29.79 -11.56
N PHE A 89 -7.38 29.42 -11.52
CA PHE A 89 -6.83 28.52 -10.53
C PHE A 89 -5.64 29.13 -9.78
N ASP A 90 -5.36 28.58 -8.60
CA ASP A 90 -4.25 28.95 -7.73
C ASP A 90 -3.46 27.70 -7.31
N ALA A 91 -2.14 27.81 -7.28
CA ALA A 91 -1.23 26.75 -6.87
C ALA A 91 -0.78 26.89 -5.40
N THR A 92 -1.34 27.84 -4.66
CA THR A 92 -1.08 28.05 -3.24
C THR A 92 -1.49 26.81 -2.46
N SER A 93 -0.61 26.33 -1.58
CA SER A 93 -0.87 25.11 -0.83
C SER A 93 -2.09 25.24 0.09
N GLU A 94 -2.93 24.21 0.07
CA GLU A 94 -4.11 24.00 0.93
C GLU A 94 -3.74 23.63 2.37
N LEU A 95 -2.46 23.34 2.61
CA LEU A 95 -1.93 22.89 3.88
C LEU A 95 -0.93 23.90 4.43
N GLU A 96 -0.77 23.87 5.74
CA GLU A 96 0.32 24.51 6.47
C GLU A 96 1.19 23.45 7.17
N ASP A 97 2.46 23.78 7.39
CA ASP A 97 3.36 22.95 8.18
C ASP A 97 2.87 22.90 9.63
N TRP A 98 2.88 21.70 10.21
CA TRP A 98 2.41 21.47 11.57
C TRP A 98 3.41 20.60 12.31
N THR A 99 3.85 21.08 13.48
CA THR A 99 4.67 20.30 14.40
C THR A 99 3.76 19.67 15.46
N PRO A 100 3.73 18.33 15.57
CA PRO A 100 2.94 17.67 16.60
C PRO A 100 3.42 18.01 18.01
N GLU A 101 2.47 18.30 18.92
CA GLU A 101 2.79 18.74 20.29
C GLU A 101 3.38 17.63 21.17
N ASP A 102 3.04 16.37 20.87
CA ASP A 102 3.52 15.19 21.58
C ASP A 102 4.82 14.60 20.98
N HIS A 103 5.45 15.31 20.02
CA HIS A 103 6.77 14.95 19.51
C HIS A 103 7.85 15.15 20.58
N THR A 104 8.82 14.23 20.61
CA THR A 104 10.00 14.34 21.46
C THR A 104 11.25 13.92 20.70
N ASP A 105 12.36 14.61 20.93
CA ASP A 105 13.66 14.27 20.34
C ASP A 105 14.30 13.00 20.94
N ASN A 106 13.81 12.53 22.10
CA ASN A 106 14.38 11.41 22.82
C ASN A 106 13.30 10.36 23.20
N PRO A 107 12.61 9.77 22.21
CA PRO A 107 11.60 8.75 22.44
C PRO A 107 12.20 7.48 23.05
N ALA A 108 11.38 6.74 23.80
CA ALA A 108 11.82 5.62 24.62
C ALA A 108 12.48 4.48 23.81
N PHE A 109 12.05 4.25 22.57
CA PHE A 109 12.57 3.17 21.74
C PHE A 109 14.08 3.28 21.48
N LEU A 110 14.65 4.51 21.47
CA LEU A 110 16.08 4.71 21.25
C LEU A 110 16.96 4.02 22.30
N GLN A 111 16.43 3.81 23.51
CA GLN A 111 17.16 3.17 24.60
C GLN A 111 17.40 1.67 24.35
N SER A 112 16.59 1.03 23.51
CA SER A 112 16.73 -0.40 23.19
C SER A 112 17.78 -0.67 22.12
N ILE A 113 18.22 0.36 21.39
CA ILE A 113 19.17 0.25 20.28
C ILE A 113 20.60 0.27 20.81
N ARG A 114 21.36 -0.81 20.54
CA ARG A 114 22.75 -0.96 21.00
C ARG A 114 23.79 -0.38 20.06
N ASP A 115 23.56 -0.48 18.75
CA ASP A 115 24.47 0.09 17.76
C ASP A 115 24.28 1.61 17.72
N GLU A 116 25.34 2.37 18.00
CA GLU A 116 25.27 3.82 18.13
C GLU A 116 24.99 4.54 16.80
N GLN A 117 25.39 3.96 15.66
CA GLN A 117 25.04 4.52 14.35
C GLN A 117 23.55 4.32 14.09
N LEU A 118 23.00 3.13 14.40
CA LEU A 118 21.57 2.89 14.27
C LEU A 118 20.73 3.66 15.29
N LYS A 119 21.25 3.93 16.49
CA LYS A 119 20.58 4.80 17.47
C LYS A 119 20.49 6.23 16.92
N LYS A 120 21.58 6.75 16.36
CA LYS A 120 21.57 8.06 15.70
C LYS A 120 20.60 8.07 14.52
N PHE A 121 20.64 7.05 13.66
CA PHE A 121 19.71 6.91 12.55
C PHE A 121 18.24 6.89 13.02
N GLY A 122 17.90 6.12 14.05
CA GLY A 122 16.57 6.12 14.64
C GLY A 122 16.14 7.49 15.18
N LYS A 123 17.07 8.25 15.77
CA LYS A 123 16.81 9.64 16.21
C LYS A 123 16.56 10.57 15.02
N ASP A 124 17.36 10.45 13.97
CA ASP A 124 17.21 11.25 12.75
C ASP A 124 15.86 10.95 12.07
N ILE A 125 15.44 9.68 11.99
CA ILE A 125 14.11 9.29 11.47
C ILE A 125 12.97 9.82 12.33
N ASN A 126 13.08 9.77 13.65
CA ASN A 126 12.09 10.39 14.54
C ASN A 126 11.97 11.91 14.33
N GLY A 127 13.07 12.57 13.95
CA GLY A 127 13.08 13.99 13.57
C GLY A 127 12.38 14.31 12.24
N VAL A 128 12.00 13.29 11.46
CA VAL A 128 11.26 13.49 10.21
C VAL A 128 9.76 13.72 10.44
N TRP A 129 9.18 13.28 11.57
CA TRP A 129 7.74 13.45 11.81
C TRP A 129 7.27 14.92 11.74
N PRO A 130 7.92 15.88 12.40
CA PRO A 130 7.55 17.30 12.27
C PRO A 130 7.72 17.85 10.84
N ILE A 131 8.66 17.31 10.05
CA ILE A 131 8.88 17.74 8.67
C ILE A 131 7.72 17.31 7.76
N LEU A 132 7.12 16.14 8.04
CA LEU A 132 5.97 15.60 7.31
C LEU A 132 4.63 16.00 7.93
N GLY A 133 4.63 16.68 9.08
CA GLY A 133 3.41 17.11 9.75
C GLY A 133 2.72 18.25 8.99
N ARG A 134 1.44 18.07 8.70
CA ARG A 134 0.60 19.04 7.99
C ARG A 134 -0.71 19.24 8.72
N LYS A 135 -1.28 20.43 8.55
CA LYS A 135 -2.64 20.75 8.95
C LYS A 135 -3.37 21.44 7.81
N VAL A 136 -4.67 21.18 7.69
CA VAL A 136 -5.52 21.83 6.70
C VAL A 136 -5.73 23.29 7.11
N LYS A 137 -5.51 24.22 6.17
CA LYS A 137 -5.69 25.65 6.43
C LYS A 137 -7.16 26.01 6.68
N PRO A 138 -7.46 27.03 7.51
CA PRO A 138 -8.84 27.47 7.77
C PRO A 138 -9.66 27.77 6.52
N GLU A 139 -9.06 28.38 5.49
CA GLU A 139 -9.74 28.79 4.25
C GLU A 139 -10.32 27.59 3.48
N VAL A 140 -9.73 26.40 3.63
CA VAL A 140 -10.23 25.16 3.03
C VAL A 140 -11.53 24.72 3.69
N PHE A 141 -11.71 24.96 4.99
CA PHE A 141 -12.97 24.69 5.69
C PHE A 141 -14.04 25.74 5.36
N GLU A 142 -13.64 26.98 5.06
CA GLU A 142 -14.57 28.05 4.70
C GLU A 142 -15.16 27.87 3.30
N LYS A 143 -14.37 27.35 2.34
CA LYS A 143 -14.78 27.17 0.94
C LYS A 143 -14.39 25.80 0.38
N PRO A 144 -14.80 24.68 1.01
CA PRO A 144 -14.33 23.33 0.66
C PRO A 144 -14.68 22.91 -0.77
N GLU A 145 -15.66 23.54 -1.41
CA GLU A 145 -16.03 23.30 -2.80
C GLU A 145 -15.01 23.84 -3.82
N GLN A 146 -14.13 24.75 -3.41
CA GLN A 146 -13.07 25.30 -4.26
C GLN A 146 -11.82 24.40 -4.34
N TYR A 147 -11.78 23.33 -3.55
CA TYR A 147 -10.60 22.50 -3.38
C TYR A 147 -10.90 21.05 -3.78
N SER A 148 -9.90 20.36 -4.30
CA SER A 148 -9.98 18.91 -4.43
C SER A 148 -9.64 18.21 -3.11
N LEU A 149 -8.87 18.85 -2.21
CA LEU A 149 -8.59 18.31 -0.88
C LEU A 149 -9.87 18.23 -0.06
N VAL A 150 -10.08 17.08 0.59
CA VAL A 150 -11.14 16.89 1.57
C VAL A 150 -10.60 17.35 2.93
N PRO A 151 -11.14 18.42 3.52
CA PRO A 151 -10.64 18.92 4.81
C PRO A 151 -10.90 17.90 5.92
N VAL A 152 -9.95 17.81 6.87
CA VAL A 152 -10.00 16.96 8.06
C VAL A 152 -9.54 17.74 9.29
N SER A 153 -10.12 17.44 10.44
CA SER A 153 -10.05 18.30 11.63
C SER A 153 -8.68 18.35 12.31
N ASN A 154 -7.98 17.23 12.40
CA ASN A 154 -6.71 17.11 13.12
C ASN A 154 -5.50 17.28 12.19
N GLY A 155 -4.35 17.67 12.76
CA GLY A 155 -3.07 17.55 12.08
C GLY A 155 -2.76 16.09 11.72
N PHE A 156 -2.01 15.87 10.65
CA PHE A 156 -1.69 14.54 10.14
C PHE A 156 -0.29 14.51 9.52
N ILE A 157 0.20 13.30 9.25
CA ILE A 157 1.48 13.06 8.59
C ILE A 157 1.22 12.65 7.15
N ILE A 158 1.79 13.38 6.19
CA ILE A 158 1.74 12.99 4.77
C ILE A 158 2.74 11.87 4.46
N PRO A 159 2.54 11.08 3.38
CA PRO A 159 3.57 10.16 2.92
C PRO A 159 4.86 10.91 2.55
N GLY A 160 4.79 11.95 1.71
CA GLY A 160 5.94 12.78 1.33
C GLY A 160 5.95 13.18 -0.14
N GLY A 161 6.73 14.20 -0.49
CA GLY A 161 6.87 14.69 -1.87
C GLY A 161 5.57 15.22 -2.47
N ARG A 162 5.13 14.64 -3.61
CA ARG A 162 3.90 15.02 -4.32
C ARG A 162 2.61 14.64 -3.57
N PHE A 163 2.69 13.69 -2.65
CA PHE A 163 1.55 13.18 -1.89
C PHE A 163 1.26 14.11 -0.71
N LYS A 164 0.31 15.01 -0.90
CA LYS A 164 -0.06 16.08 0.05
C LYS A 164 -1.43 15.82 0.67
N GLU A 165 -1.83 14.56 0.74
CA GLU A 165 -3.09 14.14 1.31
C GLU A 165 -2.84 12.92 2.21
N ILE A 166 -3.81 12.60 3.05
CA ILE A 166 -3.82 11.32 3.75
C ILE A 166 -3.98 10.23 2.69
N TYR A 167 -3.12 9.23 2.69
CA TYR A 167 -3.31 7.97 1.96
C TYR A 167 -3.65 6.87 2.94
N TYR A 168 -4.68 6.08 2.63
CA TYR A 168 -5.32 5.23 3.63
C TYR A 168 -4.40 4.14 4.16
N TRP A 169 -3.86 3.26 3.31
CA TRP A 169 -3.07 2.13 3.81
C TRP A 169 -1.68 2.54 4.31
N ASP A 170 -1.04 3.57 3.72
CA ASP A 170 0.21 4.19 4.18
C ASP A 170 0.14 4.57 5.66
N THR A 171 -1.04 5.07 6.06
CA THR A 171 -1.34 5.53 7.40
C THR A 171 -1.16 4.43 8.45
N TYR A 172 -1.23 3.15 8.10
CA TYR A 172 -1.01 2.05 9.04
C TYR A 172 0.41 2.09 9.62
N TRP A 173 1.42 2.13 8.74
CA TRP A 173 2.82 2.16 9.14
C TRP A 173 3.21 3.52 9.73
N ILE A 174 2.56 4.61 9.30
CA ILE A 174 2.70 5.92 9.94
C ILE A 174 2.21 5.85 11.39
N ILE A 175 1.01 5.34 11.65
CA ILE A 175 0.46 5.21 13.01
C ILE A 175 1.35 4.31 13.87
N GLU A 176 1.82 3.19 13.35
CA GLU A 176 2.75 2.33 14.08
C GLU A 176 4.04 3.08 14.47
N GLY A 177 4.64 3.81 13.52
CA GLY A 177 5.82 4.64 13.76
C GLY A 177 5.59 5.76 14.76
N LEU A 178 4.43 6.43 14.71
CA LEU A 178 4.03 7.47 15.66
C LEU A 178 3.91 6.89 17.08
N LEU A 179 3.25 5.74 17.24
CA LEU A 179 3.09 5.07 18.53
C LEU A 179 4.45 4.62 19.11
N ILE A 180 5.34 4.07 18.28
CA ILE A 180 6.72 3.76 18.67
C ILE A 180 7.47 5.01 19.15
N SER A 181 7.21 6.14 18.51
CA SER A 181 7.81 7.44 18.85
C SER A 181 7.16 8.10 20.07
N GLY A 182 6.15 7.48 20.69
CA GLY A 182 5.42 8.01 21.84
C GLY A 182 4.35 9.06 21.49
N MET A 183 4.09 9.29 20.21
CA MET A 183 3.18 10.31 19.69
C MET A 183 1.72 9.80 19.65
N ARG A 184 1.18 9.51 20.83
CA ARG A 184 -0.13 8.87 21.01
C ARG A 184 -1.30 9.78 20.62
N ASP A 185 -1.22 11.07 20.94
CA ASP A 185 -2.28 12.04 20.65
C ASP A 185 -2.35 12.31 19.14
N THR A 186 -1.17 12.38 18.50
CA THR A 186 -1.08 12.48 17.04
C THR A 186 -1.65 11.24 16.35
N ALA A 187 -1.30 10.03 16.80
CA ALA A 187 -1.86 8.80 16.26
C ALA A 187 -3.39 8.75 16.40
N ARG A 188 -3.92 9.16 17.56
CA ARG A 188 -5.36 9.28 17.81
C ARG A 188 -6.03 10.24 16.83
N GLY A 189 -5.46 11.43 16.64
CA GLY A 189 -5.99 12.46 15.74
C GLY A 189 -6.01 12.02 14.28
N VAL A 190 -5.01 11.27 13.83
CA VAL A 190 -4.97 10.68 12.48
C VAL A 190 -6.06 9.62 12.30
N ILE A 191 -6.30 8.76 13.30
CA ILE A 191 -7.42 7.80 13.27
C ILE A 191 -8.77 8.54 13.23
N GLU A 192 -8.92 9.63 13.99
CA GLU A 192 -10.13 10.47 13.94
C GLU A 192 -10.35 11.09 12.56
N ASN A 193 -9.29 11.54 11.88
CA ASN A 193 -9.39 12.05 10.50
C ASN A 193 -9.89 10.97 9.53
N LEU A 194 -9.39 9.73 9.63
CA LEU A 194 -9.89 8.62 8.82
C LEU A 194 -11.37 8.32 9.11
N ILE A 195 -11.78 8.38 10.37
CA ILE A 195 -13.19 8.20 10.78
C ILE A 195 -14.08 9.35 10.29
N GLU A 196 -13.57 10.59 10.29
CA GLU A 196 -14.26 11.74 9.72
C GLU A 196 -14.53 11.54 8.23
N ILE A 197 -13.49 11.13 7.48
CA ILE A 197 -13.60 10.81 6.05
C ILE A 197 -14.59 9.66 5.82
N LEU A 198 -14.49 8.59 6.61
CA LEU A 198 -15.40 7.44 6.56
C LEU A 198 -16.86 7.86 6.75
N LYS A 199 -17.15 8.71 7.74
CA LYS A 199 -18.51 9.23 7.97
C LYS A 199 -19.01 10.10 6.82
N LYS A 200 -18.11 10.77 6.10
CA LYS A 200 -18.44 11.63 4.96
C LYS A 200 -18.78 10.85 3.70
N PHE A 201 -18.01 9.80 3.38
CA PHE A 201 -18.16 9.05 2.13
C PHE A 201 -18.80 7.67 2.28
N GLY A 202 -19.04 7.21 3.51
CA GLY A 202 -19.46 5.84 3.80
C GLY A 202 -18.34 4.80 3.68
N HIS A 203 -17.14 5.22 3.26
CA HIS A 203 -15.91 4.43 3.22
C HIS A 203 -14.70 5.36 3.32
N ILE A 204 -13.51 4.80 3.53
CA ILE A 204 -12.26 5.58 3.45
C ILE A 204 -11.76 5.49 2.00
N PRO A 205 -11.71 6.61 1.25
CA PRO A 205 -11.17 6.64 -0.10
C PRO A 205 -9.65 6.42 -0.10
N ASN A 206 -9.07 6.13 -1.27
CA ASN A 206 -7.62 5.93 -1.46
C ASN A 206 -6.79 7.02 -0.77
N GLY A 207 -7.18 8.29 -0.99
CA GLY A 207 -6.68 9.40 -0.21
C GLY A 207 -7.71 10.51 -0.03
N SER A 208 -7.37 11.53 0.77
CA SER A 208 -8.28 12.62 1.14
C SER A 208 -8.48 13.68 0.05
N ARG A 209 -8.81 13.25 -1.18
CA ARG A 209 -9.11 14.10 -2.35
C ARG A 209 -10.41 13.65 -3.02
N TRP A 210 -11.17 14.57 -3.59
CA TRP A 210 -12.46 14.27 -4.23
C TRP A 210 -12.32 13.29 -5.41
N TYR A 211 -11.23 13.34 -6.19
CA TYR A 211 -11.01 12.39 -7.29
C TYR A 211 -10.69 10.95 -6.83
N TYR A 212 -10.57 10.71 -5.52
CA TYR A 212 -10.52 9.38 -4.91
C TYR A 212 -11.88 8.87 -4.42
N GLN A 213 -12.97 9.66 -4.54
CA GLN A 213 -14.28 9.37 -3.95
C GLN A 213 -14.83 7.96 -4.26
N GLU A 214 -14.59 7.42 -5.45
CA GLU A 214 -15.19 6.13 -5.88
C GLU A 214 -14.26 4.91 -5.68
N ARG A 215 -13.12 5.06 -4.98
CA ARG A 215 -12.22 3.94 -4.69
C ARG A 215 -11.57 4.06 -3.32
N SER A 216 -11.44 2.93 -2.64
CA SER A 216 -10.80 2.83 -1.32
C SER A 216 -9.30 2.54 -1.44
N GLN A 217 -8.74 1.92 -0.41
CA GLN A 217 -7.42 1.31 -0.34
C GLN A 217 -7.47 0.13 0.64
N PRO A 218 -6.42 -0.71 0.81
CA PRO A 218 -6.46 -1.86 1.71
C PRO A 218 -6.98 -1.52 3.14
N PRO A 219 -8.01 -2.21 3.67
CA PRO A 219 -8.80 -1.70 4.80
C PRO A 219 -8.19 -1.96 6.18
N LEU A 220 -7.28 -1.07 6.58
CA LEU A 220 -6.46 -1.20 7.77
C LEU A 220 -6.97 -0.42 9.00
N LEU A 221 -8.11 0.28 8.96
CA LEU A 221 -8.60 1.11 10.08
C LEU A 221 -8.77 0.32 11.38
N THR A 222 -9.33 -0.88 11.33
CA THR A 222 -9.47 -1.73 12.53
C THR A 222 -8.11 -2.17 13.08
N ALA A 223 -7.12 -2.39 12.20
CA ALA A 223 -5.75 -2.74 12.59
C ALA A 223 -5.04 -1.52 13.23
N MET A 224 -5.23 -0.32 12.67
CA MET A 224 -4.75 0.94 13.26
C MET A 224 -5.37 1.19 14.64
N MET A 225 -6.68 1.00 14.78
CA MET A 225 -7.36 1.06 16.08
C MET A 225 -6.80 0.00 17.04
N SER A 226 -6.52 -1.22 16.55
CA SER A 226 -5.95 -2.29 17.37
C SER A 226 -4.55 -1.91 17.91
N LEU A 227 -3.70 -1.33 17.07
CA LEU A 227 -2.39 -0.79 17.48
C LEU A 227 -2.55 0.27 18.57
N TYR A 228 -3.42 1.25 18.34
CA TYR A 228 -3.68 2.34 19.29
C TYR A 228 -4.22 1.84 20.64
N ILE A 229 -5.21 0.95 20.62
CA ILE A 229 -5.84 0.42 21.85
C ILE A 229 -4.87 -0.47 22.62
N ARG A 230 -4.05 -1.26 21.94
CA ARG A 230 -3.02 -2.08 22.60
C ARG A 230 -2.04 -1.21 23.39
N GLU A 231 -1.63 -0.08 22.81
CA GLU A 231 -0.66 0.85 23.42
C GLU A 231 -1.27 1.73 24.52
N THR A 232 -2.47 2.27 24.30
CA THR A 232 -3.06 3.31 25.17
C THR A 232 -4.08 2.78 26.18
N GLN A 233 -4.70 1.63 25.89
CA GLN A 233 -5.86 1.11 26.63
C GLN A 233 -7.04 2.12 26.69
N ASP A 234 -7.15 3.02 25.71
CA ASP A 234 -8.20 4.04 25.63
C ASP A 234 -9.55 3.43 25.17
N ILE A 235 -10.21 2.71 26.09
CA ILE A 235 -11.45 1.99 25.80
C ILE A 235 -12.62 2.94 25.49
N GLU A 236 -12.62 4.16 26.02
CA GLU A 236 -13.67 5.14 25.73
C GLU A 236 -13.56 5.66 24.29
N PHE A 237 -12.36 5.89 23.77
CA PHE A 237 -12.17 6.21 22.35
C PHE A 237 -12.66 5.09 21.43
N LEU A 238 -12.34 3.83 21.76
CA LEU A 238 -12.88 2.69 21.02
C LEU A 238 -14.40 2.65 21.06
N LYS A 239 -15.00 2.82 22.25
CA LYS A 239 -16.46 2.79 22.43
C LYS A 239 -17.15 3.88 21.63
N ALA A 240 -16.57 5.08 21.57
CA ALA A 240 -17.11 6.20 20.81
C ALA A 240 -17.10 5.96 19.29
N ASN A 241 -16.19 5.10 18.80
CA ASN A 241 -15.94 4.91 17.38
C ASN A 241 -16.27 3.51 16.85
N ILE A 242 -16.75 2.59 17.68
CA ILE A 242 -17.01 1.20 17.30
C ILE A 242 -17.99 1.07 16.12
N ASN A 243 -18.96 1.98 16.00
CA ASN A 243 -19.91 1.97 14.90
C ASN A 243 -19.25 2.36 13.57
N ALA A 244 -18.35 3.35 13.58
CA ALA A 244 -17.62 3.72 12.36
C ALA A 244 -16.79 2.54 11.84
N LEU A 245 -16.08 1.84 12.74
CA LEU A 245 -15.34 0.63 12.37
C LEU A 245 -16.23 -0.45 11.75
N GLU A 246 -17.48 -0.57 12.21
CA GLU A 246 -18.45 -1.51 11.65
C GLU A 246 -18.99 -1.03 10.29
N ASP A 247 -19.21 0.27 10.11
CA ASP A 247 -19.70 0.85 8.87
C ASP A 247 -18.69 0.64 7.73
N GLU A 248 -17.38 0.72 8.01
CA GLU A 248 -16.37 0.34 7.02
C GLU A 248 -16.48 -1.15 6.63
N LEU A 249 -16.59 -2.06 7.61
CA LEU A 249 -16.74 -3.49 7.31
C LEU A 249 -17.97 -3.76 6.43
N LYS A 250 -19.08 -3.05 6.68
CA LYS A 250 -20.28 -3.14 5.85
C LYS A 250 -20.02 -2.69 4.43
N TYR A 251 -19.33 -1.56 4.22
CA TYR A 251 -18.96 -1.10 2.87
C TYR A 251 -18.23 -2.19 2.07
N TRP A 252 -17.24 -2.86 2.66
CA TRP A 252 -16.50 -3.93 1.98
C TRP A 252 -17.37 -5.15 1.68
N LEU A 253 -18.25 -5.54 2.60
CA LEU A 253 -19.20 -6.64 2.39
C LEU A 253 -20.23 -6.30 1.30
N ASP A 254 -20.70 -5.06 1.24
CA ASP A 254 -21.76 -4.65 0.34
C ASP A 254 -21.26 -4.37 -1.08
N THR A 255 -19.99 -3.98 -1.23
CA THR A 255 -19.48 -3.45 -2.53
C THR A 255 -18.34 -4.26 -3.15
N LYS A 256 -17.60 -5.06 -2.37
CA LYS A 256 -16.35 -5.73 -2.82
C LYS A 256 -16.41 -7.25 -2.80
N ILE A 257 -17.50 -7.82 -2.28
CA ILE A 257 -17.74 -9.26 -2.31
C ILE A 257 -17.93 -9.74 -3.75
N VAL A 258 -17.33 -10.89 -4.06
CA VAL A 258 -17.63 -11.67 -5.25
C VAL A 258 -17.85 -13.13 -4.87
N ALA A 259 -18.86 -13.76 -5.49
CA ALA A 259 -19.11 -15.18 -5.40
C ALA A 259 -18.58 -15.89 -6.65
N PHE A 260 -17.91 -17.01 -6.46
CA PHE A 260 -17.34 -17.83 -7.54
C PHE A 260 -17.25 -19.29 -7.10
N ASP A 261 -17.15 -20.19 -8.07
CA ASP A 261 -17.04 -21.63 -7.82
C ASP A 261 -15.59 -22.09 -7.96
N LYS A 262 -15.16 -22.99 -7.07
CA LYS A 262 -13.89 -23.72 -7.14
C LYS A 262 -14.14 -25.15 -6.67
N ASP A 263 -13.72 -26.14 -7.47
CA ASP A 263 -13.88 -27.56 -7.16
C ASP A 263 -15.33 -27.94 -6.77
N GLU A 264 -16.30 -27.49 -7.56
CA GLU A 264 -17.76 -27.70 -7.36
C GLU A 264 -18.33 -27.09 -6.06
N GLN A 265 -17.57 -26.22 -5.38
CA GLN A 265 -18.00 -25.49 -4.19
C GLN A 265 -18.00 -23.98 -4.43
N SER A 266 -19.07 -23.32 -3.99
CA SER A 266 -19.17 -21.86 -4.06
C SER A 266 -18.50 -21.21 -2.88
N TYR A 267 -17.65 -20.22 -3.16
CA TYR A 267 -16.97 -19.39 -2.17
C TYR A 267 -17.38 -17.93 -2.32
N THR A 268 -17.15 -17.17 -1.27
CA THR A 268 -17.40 -15.73 -1.22
C THR A 268 -16.21 -15.08 -0.55
N LEU A 269 -15.50 -14.22 -1.29
CA LEU A 269 -14.33 -13.49 -0.84
C LEU A 269 -14.37 -12.07 -1.41
N LEU A 270 -13.45 -11.21 -0.99
CA LEU A 270 -13.33 -9.85 -1.51
C LEU A 270 -12.39 -9.82 -2.73
N ARG A 271 -12.67 -8.89 -3.64
CA ARG A 271 -11.74 -8.41 -4.66
C ARG A 271 -11.65 -6.89 -4.62
N TYR A 272 -10.55 -6.33 -5.11
CA TYR A 272 -10.53 -4.90 -5.40
C TYR A 272 -11.42 -4.63 -6.62
N PHE A 273 -12.30 -3.64 -6.50
CA PHE A 273 -13.30 -3.35 -7.52
C PHE A 273 -13.81 -1.91 -7.40
N ALA A 274 -13.31 -1.03 -8.25
CA ALA A 274 -13.65 0.39 -8.29
C ALA A 274 -14.39 0.77 -9.58
N PRO A 275 -15.69 0.41 -9.70
CA PRO A 275 -16.48 0.66 -10.91
C PRO A 275 -16.93 2.12 -10.98
N SER A 276 -16.20 2.95 -11.71
CA SER A 276 -16.64 4.30 -12.09
C SER A 276 -16.32 4.59 -13.56
N LEU A 277 -16.92 5.64 -14.12
CA LEU A 277 -16.69 6.07 -15.50
C LEU A 277 -15.33 6.74 -15.68
N GLY A 278 -14.78 6.57 -16.88
CA GLY A 278 -13.64 7.35 -17.38
C GLY A 278 -12.29 7.07 -16.70
N PRO A 279 -11.24 7.75 -17.19
CA PRO A 279 -9.88 7.66 -16.65
C PRO A 279 -9.78 8.23 -15.23
N ARG A 280 -8.74 7.85 -14.50
CA ARG A 280 -8.38 8.46 -13.21
C ARG A 280 -8.05 9.94 -13.42
N PRO A 281 -8.66 10.90 -12.70
CA PRO A 281 -8.37 12.31 -12.92
C PRO A 281 -6.90 12.71 -12.67
N GLU A 282 -6.22 12.03 -11.75
CA GLU A 282 -4.82 12.29 -11.41
C GLU A 282 -3.81 11.64 -12.38
N SER A 283 -4.27 10.75 -13.26
CA SER A 283 -3.49 10.09 -14.34
C SER A 283 -4.29 10.14 -15.66
N TYR A 284 -5.01 11.25 -15.90
CA TYR A 284 -6.04 11.30 -16.94
C TYR A 284 -5.46 11.10 -18.33
N TYR A 285 -4.35 11.77 -18.64
CA TYR A 285 -3.70 11.68 -19.94
C TYR A 285 -3.23 10.26 -20.22
N GLU A 286 -2.58 9.64 -19.24
CA GLU A 286 -2.03 8.29 -19.28
C GLU A 286 -3.15 7.27 -19.56
N ASP A 287 -4.13 7.20 -18.66
CA ASP A 287 -5.26 6.28 -18.76
C ASP A 287 -6.03 6.46 -20.08
N TYR A 288 -6.36 7.71 -20.44
CA TYR A 288 -7.13 7.99 -21.65
C TYR A 288 -6.40 7.56 -22.90
N THR A 289 -5.10 7.87 -23.00
CA THR A 289 -4.26 7.54 -24.15
C THR A 289 -4.12 6.04 -24.30
N ASP A 290 -3.87 5.32 -23.21
CA ASP A 290 -3.74 3.86 -23.23
C ASP A 290 -5.06 3.18 -23.61
N ALA A 291 -6.19 3.71 -23.14
CA ALA A 291 -7.50 3.20 -23.49
C ALA A 291 -7.82 3.36 -24.98
N GLN A 292 -7.26 4.34 -25.69
CA GLN A 292 -7.53 4.53 -27.13
C GLN A 292 -7.04 3.36 -28.00
N GLN A 293 -6.24 2.45 -27.45
CA GLN A 293 -5.79 1.24 -28.13
C GLN A 293 -6.89 0.17 -28.23
N PHE A 294 -8.02 0.34 -27.51
CA PHE A 294 -9.17 -0.56 -27.58
C PHE A 294 -10.26 0.01 -28.49
N ASP A 295 -10.82 -0.84 -29.34
CA ASP A 295 -11.79 -0.43 -30.37
C ASP A 295 -13.15 -0.02 -29.79
N THR A 296 -13.59 -0.66 -28.70
CA THR A 296 -14.94 -0.49 -28.15
C THR A 296 -14.96 0.34 -26.87
N GLN A 297 -16.04 1.11 -26.67
CA GLN A 297 -16.20 1.92 -25.47
C GLN A 297 -16.34 1.05 -24.22
N GLU A 298 -16.98 -0.10 -24.35
CA GLU A 298 -17.13 -1.09 -23.29
C GLU A 298 -15.76 -1.57 -22.81
N ARG A 299 -14.85 -1.93 -23.74
CA ARG A 299 -13.52 -2.41 -23.36
C ARG A 299 -12.68 -1.30 -22.73
N ARG A 300 -12.80 -0.06 -23.23
CA ARG A 300 -12.16 1.12 -22.61
C ARG A 300 -12.63 1.33 -21.17
N ASN A 301 -13.94 1.21 -20.93
CA ASN A 301 -14.50 1.34 -19.58
C ASN A 301 -14.05 0.19 -18.66
N GLU A 302 -14.05 -1.06 -19.14
CA GLU A 302 -13.49 -2.17 -18.36
C GLU A 302 -12.02 -1.94 -17.97
N PHE A 303 -11.22 -1.46 -18.93
CA PHE A 303 -9.82 -1.11 -18.69
C PHE A 303 -9.68 -0.04 -17.60
N TYR A 304 -10.46 1.05 -17.67
CA TYR A 304 -10.47 2.06 -16.61
C TYR A 304 -10.85 1.49 -15.23
N ILE A 305 -11.81 0.56 -15.17
CA ILE A 305 -12.20 -0.09 -13.92
C ILE A 305 -11.04 -0.93 -13.38
N ASP A 306 -10.35 -1.69 -14.23
CA ASP A 306 -9.21 -2.52 -13.81
C ASP A 306 -8.03 -1.67 -13.32
N LEU A 307 -7.75 -0.52 -13.96
CA LEU A 307 -6.74 0.45 -13.50
C LEU A 307 -7.11 1.04 -12.14
N LYS A 308 -8.36 1.51 -11.98
CA LYS A 308 -8.84 2.07 -10.70
C LYS A 308 -8.86 1.03 -9.58
N SER A 309 -9.17 -0.22 -9.91
CA SER A 309 -9.16 -1.34 -8.96
C SER A 309 -7.71 -1.69 -8.56
N ALA A 310 -6.74 -1.58 -9.46
CA ALA A 310 -5.33 -1.72 -9.09
C ALA A 310 -4.85 -0.56 -8.21
N ALA A 311 -5.28 0.67 -8.47
CA ALA A 311 -5.04 1.80 -7.55
C ALA A 311 -5.71 1.59 -6.17
N GLU A 312 -6.91 1.00 -6.12
CA GLU A 312 -7.57 0.59 -4.87
C GLU A 312 -6.78 -0.52 -4.14
N SER A 313 -6.02 -1.34 -4.85
CA SER A 313 -5.18 -2.35 -4.21
C SER A 313 -3.92 -1.78 -3.52
N GLY A 314 -3.55 -0.54 -3.86
CA GLY A 314 -2.26 0.05 -3.52
C GLY A 314 -1.11 -0.40 -4.42
N TRP A 315 -1.34 -1.33 -5.36
CA TRP A 315 -0.35 -1.88 -6.29
C TRP A 315 -0.57 -1.40 -7.73
N ASP A 316 -0.56 -0.09 -7.96
CA ASP A 316 -0.69 0.55 -9.28
C ASP A 316 0.69 0.92 -9.87
N PHE A 317 1.28 0.17 -10.81
CA PHE A 317 0.83 -1.12 -11.33
C PHE A 317 1.85 -2.22 -11.07
N SER A 318 1.42 -3.45 -11.35
CA SER A 318 2.18 -4.68 -11.14
C SER A 318 1.70 -5.76 -12.10
N SER A 319 2.65 -6.59 -12.52
CA SER A 319 2.44 -7.85 -13.21
C SER A 319 1.48 -8.76 -12.43
N ARG A 320 1.35 -8.59 -11.11
CA ARG A 320 0.37 -9.26 -10.26
C ARG A 320 -1.04 -9.25 -10.86
N TRP A 321 -1.42 -8.15 -11.48
CA TRP A 321 -2.75 -7.91 -12.02
C TRP A 321 -2.91 -8.25 -13.52
N PHE A 322 -1.85 -8.69 -14.18
CA PHE A 322 -1.87 -8.98 -15.62
C PHE A 322 -2.33 -10.42 -15.86
N ILE A 323 -3.29 -10.57 -16.77
CA ILE A 323 -3.74 -11.87 -17.27
C ILE A 323 -3.63 -11.80 -18.79
N ASP A 324 -2.52 -12.31 -19.32
CA ASP A 324 -2.30 -12.39 -20.76
C ASP A 324 -3.16 -13.49 -21.41
N SER A 325 -3.00 -13.68 -22.72
CA SER A 325 -3.79 -14.65 -23.49
C SER A 325 -3.59 -16.10 -23.04
N ASN A 326 -2.50 -16.41 -22.34
CA ASN A 326 -2.22 -17.73 -21.79
C ASN A 326 -2.70 -17.87 -20.33
N GLY A 327 -3.27 -16.80 -19.76
CA GLY A 327 -3.63 -16.73 -18.34
C GLY A 327 -2.43 -16.46 -17.43
N GLU A 328 -1.29 -16.02 -17.99
CA GLU A 328 -0.06 -15.77 -17.24
C GLU A 328 0.10 -14.28 -16.89
N ASN A 329 1.06 -13.97 -16.02
CA ASN A 329 1.38 -12.61 -15.58
C ASN A 329 2.51 -11.94 -16.37
N THR A 330 2.83 -12.45 -17.56
CA THR A 330 3.89 -11.92 -18.44
C THR A 330 3.42 -10.85 -19.42
N GLY A 331 2.16 -10.43 -19.31
CA GLY A 331 1.59 -9.36 -20.12
C GLY A 331 2.05 -7.96 -19.72
N ASP A 332 1.25 -6.98 -20.11
CA ASP A 332 1.46 -5.55 -19.85
C ASP A 332 0.18 -4.90 -19.31
N LEU A 333 0.20 -3.57 -19.15
CA LEU A 333 -0.95 -2.83 -18.63
C LEU A 333 -2.23 -3.09 -19.43
N LYS A 334 -2.18 -3.38 -20.73
CA LYS A 334 -3.39 -3.65 -21.56
C LYS A 334 -4.08 -4.94 -21.16
N THR A 335 -3.32 -5.87 -20.58
CA THR A 335 -3.78 -7.15 -20.05
C THR A 335 -4.13 -7.09 -18.57
N ILE A 336 -4.22 -5.90 -17.97
CA ILE A 336 -4.67 -5.74 -16.60
C ILE A 336 -6.12 -6.24 -16.44
N ARG A 337 -6.34 -7.06 -15.41
CA ARG A 337 -7.62 -7.72 -15.09
C ARG A 337 -7.80 -7.82 -13.58
N THR A 338 -7.50 -6.75 -12.85
CA THR A 338 -7.54 -6.69 -11.38
C THR A 338 -8.86 -7.22 -10.82
N ARG A 339 -10.00 -6.92 -11.47
CA ARG A 339 -11.33 -7.37 -11.01
C ARG A 339 -11.53 -8.88 -11.09
N ASP A 340 -10.71 -9.60 -11.83
CA ASP A 340 -10.82 -11.06 -12.01
C ASP A 340 -9.92 -11.82 -11.00
N ILE A 341 -9.29 -11.12 -10.06
CA ILE A 341 -8.33 -11.70 -9.13
C ILE A 341 -8.86 -11.55 -7.70
N ILE A 342 -8.86 -12.65 -6.94
CA ILE A 342 -9.09 -12.67 -5.49
C ILE A 342 -7.75 -12.49 -4.79
N PRO A 343 -7.49 -11.31 -4.20
CA PRO A 343 -6.18 -11.01 -3.63
C PRO A 343 -6.04 -11.63 -2.24
N VAL A 344 -4.90 -12.28 -2.00
CA VAL A 344 -4.61 -12.94 -0.71
C VAL A 344 -4.43 -11.94 0.42
N ASP A 345 -3.81 -10.79 0.15
CA ASP A 345 -3.62 -9.69 1.10
C ASP A 345 -4.93 -9.05 1.50
N LEU A 346 -5.79 -8.68 0.54
CA LEU A 346 -7.10 -8.09 0.84
C LEU A 346 -7.92 -8.97 1.78
N ASN A 347 -7.99 -10.27 1.48
CA ASN A 347 -8.77 -11.19 2.28
C ASN A 347 -8.14 -11.48 3.65
N ALA A 348 -6.80 -11.46 3.75
CA ALA A 348 -6.11 -11.54 5.03
C ALA A 348 -6.35 -10.30 5.91
N ILE A 349 -6.26 -9.10 5.32
CA ILE A 349 -6.55 -7.83 6.02
C ILE A 349 -8.00 -7.81 6.51
N PHE A 350 -8.94 -8.19 5.65
CA PHE A 350 -10.35 -8.22 6.01
C PHE A 350 -10.67 -9.25 7.10
N ALA A 351 -10.10 -10.45 7.03
CA ALA A 351 -10.24 -11.45 8.08
C ALA A 351 -9.70 -10.95 9.43
N ASN A 352 -8.58 -10.21 9.43
CA ASN A 352 -8.06 -9.56 10.64
C ASN A 352 -9.02 -8.49 11.14
N ALA A 353 -9.64 -7.72 10.25
CA ALA A 353 -10.61 -6.71 10.61
C ALA A 353 -11.86 -7.30 11.30
N LEU A 354 -12.34 -8.45 10.83
CA LEU A 354 -13.39 -9.23 11.50
C LEU A 354 -12.94 -9.72 12.88
N GLN A 355 -11.70 -10.18 13.04
CA GLN A 355 -11.14 -10.61 14.33
C GLN A 355 -11.01 -9.44 15.31
N ASN A 356 -10.51 -8.29 14.84
CA ASN A 356 -10.40 -7.07 15.64
C ASN A 356 -11.78 -6.60 16.10
N MET A 357 -12.78 -6.59 15.22
CA MET A 357 -14.15 -6.24 15.60
C MET A 357 -14.72 -7.18 16.68
N ALA A 358 -14.48 -8.49 16.56
CA ALA A 358 -14.87 -9.45 17.58
C ALA A 358 -14.19 -9.15 18.93
N TYR A 359 -12.88 -8.85 18.92
CA TYR A 359 -12.13 -8.47 20.11
C TYR A 359 -12.64 -7.16 20.73
N PHE A 360 -12.84 -6.12 19.92
CA PHE A 360 -13.36 -4.83 20.35
C PHE A 360 -14.74 -4.95 21.01
N ARG A 361 -15.67 -5.68 20.38
CA ARG A 361 -16.99 -5.94 20.97
C ARG A 361 -16.88 -6.74 22.29
N ALA A 362 -15.90 -7.64 22.41
CA ALA A 362 -15.68 -8.39 23.65
C ALA A 362 -15.18 -7.49 24.80
N ILE A 363 -14.19 -6.62 24.56
CA ILE A 363 -13.67 -5.70 25.59
C ILE A 363 -14.68 -4.61 25.96
N LEU A 364 -15.58 -4.24 25.03
CA LEU A 364 -16.75 -3.40 25.30
C LEU A 364 -17.91 -4.13 26.01
N LYS A 365 -17.71 -5.39 26.40
CA LYS A 365 -18.70 -6.24 27.10
C LYS A 365 -19.99 -6.45 26.30
N GLN A 366 -19.87 -6.62 24.98
CA GLN A 366 -20.97 -6.91 24.06
C GLN A 366 -20.84 -8.33 23.47
N PRO A 367 -21.07 -9.39 24.26
CA PRO A 367 -20.70 -10.76 23.90
C PRO A 367 -21.45 -11.33 22.68
N LEU A 368 -22.71 -10.92 22.45
CA LEU A 368 -23.47 -11.37 21.28
C LEU A 368 -22.88 -10.83 19.97
N HIS A 369 -22.51 -9.55 19.95
CA HIS A 369 -21.82 -8.94 18.80
C HIS A 369 -20.44 -9.57 18.61
N ALA A 370 -19.67 -9.75 19.71
CA ALA A 370 -18.37 -10.41 19.65
C ALA A 370 -18.46 -11.81 19.03
N ALA A 371 -19.45 -12.61 19.43
CA ALA A 371 -19.68 -13.94 18.88
C ALA A 371 -20.05 -13.92 17.39
N HIS A 372 -20.87 -12.95 16.96
CA HIS A 372 -21.23 -12.77 15.55
C HIS A 372 -20.00 -12.49 14.67
N TRP A 373 -19.18 -11.51 15.03
CA TRP A 373 -17.97 -11.17 14.30
C TRP A 373 -16.93 -12.30 14.34
N ALA A 374 -16.79 -12.98 15.49
CA ALA A 374 -15.91 -14.14 15.61
C ALA A 374 -16.33 -15.30 14.70
N TYR A 375 -17.64 -15.52 14.54
CA TYR A 375 -18.17 -16.52 13.60
C TYR A 375 -17.83 -16.16 12.16
N MET A 376 -18.04 -14.91 11.74
CA MET A 376 -17.69 -14.45 10.39
C MET A 376 -16.19 -14.55 10.14
N ALA A 377 -15.36 -14.10 11.08
CA ALA A 377 -13.90 -14.25 10.99
C ALA A 377 -13.49 -15.72 10.79
N LYS A 378 -14.11 -16.65 11.53
CA LYS A 378 -13.84 -18.08 11.38
C LYS A 378 -14.21 -18.60 9.99
N GLN A 379 -15.37 -18.19 9.43
CA GLN A 379 -15.75 -18.58 8.08
C GLN A 379 -14.78 -18.02 7.05
N TRP A 380 -14.44 -16.72 7.16
CA TRP A 380 -13.52 -16.07 6.22
C TRP A 380 -12.15 -16.73 6.18
N LYS A 381 -11.59 -17.04 7.36
CA LYS A 381 -10.33 -17.79 7.49
C LYS A 381 -10.39 -19.16 6.81
N SER A 382 -11.51 -19.87 6.95
CA SER A 382 -11.72 -21.15 6.28
C SER A 382 -11.72 -20.99 4.76
N SER A 383 -12.38 -19.95 4.24
CA SER A 383 -12.39 -19.67 2.81
C SER A 383 -11.00 -19.28 2.27
N ILE A 384 -10.21 -18.51 3.02
CA ILE A 384 -8.80 -18.22 2.68
C ILE A 384 -8.00 -19.52 2.57
N GLU A 385 -8.16 -20.43 3.53
CA GLU A 385 -7.46 -21.71 3.52
C GLU A 385 -7.91 -22.60 2.35
N GLU A 386 -9.20 -22.72 2.05
CA GLU A 386 -9.68 -23.62 0.98
C GLU A 386 -9.43 -23.07 -0.44
N VAL A 387 -9.45 -21.74 -0.59
CA VAL A 387 -9.29 -21.09 -1.90
C VAL A 387 -7.85 -20.74 -2.19
N LEU A 388 -7.15 -20.10 -1.24
CA LEU A 388 -5.89 -19.40 -1.52
C LEU A 388 -4.67 -20.20 -1.13
N TRP A 389 -4.78 -21.14 -0.19
CA TRP A 389 -3.67 -22.05 0.14
C TRP A 389 -3.42 -23.05 -0.99
N ASN A 390 -2.16 -23.19 -1.38
CA ASN A 390 -1.74 -24.18 -2.34
C ASN A 390 -1.04 -25.36 -1.63
N GLU A 391 -1.68 -26.53 -1.66
CA GLU A 391 -1.17 -27.74 -0.98
C GLU A 391 0.03 -28.37 -1.71
N GLU A 392 0.46 -27.90 -2.88
CA GLU A 392 1.70 -28.34 -3.53
C GLU A 392 2.89 -27.49 -3.03
N ASP A 393 2.81 -26.18 -3.24
CA ASP A 393 3.89 -25.22 -2.97
C ASP A 393 4.00 -24.86 -1.48
N GLY A 394 2.91 -24.97 -0.72
CA GLY A 394 2.89 -24.70 0.71
C GLY A 394 2.93 -23.21 1.04
N ILE A 395 2.18 -22.43 0.27
CA ILE A 395 2.04 -20.99 0.38
C ILE A 395 0.62 -20.58 -0.04
N TRP A 396 0.19 -19.36 0.28
CA TRP A 396 -1.04 -18.81 -0.26
C TRP A 396 -0.75 -18.01 -1.54
N TYR A 397 -1.63 -18.11 -2.53
CA TYR A 397 -1.58 -17.33 -3.76
C TYR A 397 -2.87 -16.56 -3.97
N ASP A 398 -2.81 -15.50 -4.77
CA ASP A 398 -4.01 -14.94 -5.38
C ASP A 398 -4.71 -16.00 -6.25
N TYR A 399 -6.03 -15.86 -6.41
CA TYR A 399 -6.83 -16.77 -7.24
C TYR A 399 -7.44 -16.04 -8.42
N ASP A 400 -7.21 -16.56 -9.62
CA ASP A 400 -7.81 -16.08 -10.86
C ASP A 400 -9.16 -16.77 -11.08
N ILE A 401 -10.26 -16.04 -10.95
CA ILE A 401 -11.61 -16.60 -11.08
C ILE A 401 -12.03 -16.78 -12.54
N SER A 402 -11.39 -16.08 -13.48
CA SER A 402 -11.67 -16.18 -14.91
C SER A 402 -11.09 -17.47 -15.49
N ASN A 403 -9.89 -17.84 -15.04
CA ASN A 403 -9.19 -19.06 -15.48
C ASN A 403 -9.25 -20.22 -14.46
N ASN A 404 -9.91 -20.01 -13.32
CA ASN A 404 -10.11 -21.00 -12.26
C ASN A 404 -8.78 -21.62 -11.76
N GLN A 405 -7.77 -20.77 -11.54
CA GLN A 405 -6.41 -21.22 -11.19
C GLN A 405 -5.73 -20.35 -10.13
N HIS A 406 -4.82 -20.97 -9.36
CA HIS A 406 -3.89 -20.22 -8.50
C HIS A 406 -2.89 -19.45 -9.37
N ARG A 407 -2.64 -18.19 -9.02
CA ARG A 407 -1.58 -17.37 -9.62
C ARG A 407 -0.26 -17.68 -8.92
N ARG A 408 0.37 -18.80 -9.31
CA ARG A 408 1.56 -19.41 -8.66
C ARG A 408 2.85 -18.60 -8.87
N TYR A 409 2.84 -17.33 -8.51
CA TYR A 409 3.96 -16.40 -8.63
C TYR A 409 4.42 -15.92 -7.26
N PHE A 410 5.69 -15.57 -7.14
CA PHE A 410 6.20 -14.99 -5.91
C PHE A 410 5.76 -13.53 -5.78
N TYR A 411 4.97 -13.26 -4.74
CA TYR A 411 4.73 -11.92 -4.19
C TYR A 411 4.91 -11.99 -2.67
N PRO A 412 5.52 -10.97 -2.02
CA PRO A 412 5.62 -10.92 -0.56
C PRO A 412 4.27 -11.04 0.16
N THR A 413 3.16 -10.66 -0.50
CA THR A 413 1.80 -10.77 0.03
C THR A 413 1.28 -12.21 0.13
N ASN A 414 1.94 -13.19 -0.49
CA ASN A 414 1.61 -14.62 -0.37
C ASN A 414 1.59 -15.12 1.09
N ILE A 415 2.23 -14.40 2.01
CA ILE A 415 2.25 -14.70 3.46
C ILE A 415 1.47 -13.69 4.30
N ALA A 416 0.68 -12.81 3.68
CA ALA A 416 -0.21 -11.89 4.37
C ALA A 416 -1.14 -12.58 5.40
N PRO A 417 -1.65 -13.82 5.18
CA PRO A 417 -2.44 -14.52 6.20
C PRO A 417 -1.71 -14.73 7.53
N LEU A 418 -0.38 -14.92 7.49
CA LEU A 418 0.46 -15.05 8.68
C LEU A 418 0.71 -13.69 9.34
N TRP A 419 1.06 -12.67 8.55
CA TRP A 419 1.23 -11.29 9.03
C TRP A 419 -0.01 -10.81 9.78
N MET A 420 -1.20 -11.05 9.21
CA MET A 420 -2.48 -10.66 9.77
C MET A 420 -2.99 -11.57 10.91
N GLY A 421 -2.28 -12.65 11.24
CA GLY A 421 -2.67 -13.56 12.32
C GLY A 421 -3.98 -14.32 12.05
N VAL A 422 -4.34 -14.48 10.78
CA VAL A 422 -5.61 -15.08 10.34
C VAL A 422 -5.48 -16.57 10.01
N VAL A 423 -4.31 -17.18 10.21
CA VAL A 423 -4.13 -18.64 10.12
C VAL A 423 -4.40 -19.28 11.49
N ASP A 424 -5.18 -20.36 11.54
CA ASP A 424 -5.40 -21.08 12.80
C ASP A 424 -4.10 -21.62 13.38
N LYS A 425 -3.89 -21.50 14.69
CA LYS A 425 -2.62 -21.91 15.35
C LYS A 425 -2.18 -23.34 15.03
N ARG A 426 -3.14 -24.26 14.84
CA ARG A 426 -2.87 -25.64 14.42
C ARG A 426 -2.32 -25.72 13.00
N LEU A 427 -2.87 -24.91 12.10
CA LEU A 427 -2.42 -24.77 10.72
C LEU A 427 -1.09 -24.05 10.63
N VAL A 428 -0.84 -22.99 11.43
CA VAL A 428 0.50 -22.37 11.51
C VAL A 428 1.57 -23.41 11.79
N LYS A 429 1.37 -24.27 12.80
CA LYS A 429 2.31 -25.36 13.12
C LYS A 429 2.44 -26.38 11.98
N LYS A 430 1.34 -26.71 11.28
CA LYS A 430 1.35 -27.64 10.13
C LYS A 430 2.12 -27.04 8.94
N HIS A 431 1.90 -25.75 8.67
CA HIS A 431 2.34 -25.07 7.47
C HIS A 431 3.74 -24.49 7.59
N ALA A 432 4.22 -24.20 8.79
CA ALA A 432 5.51 -23.54 9.02
C ALA A 432 6.68 -24.19 8.25
N PRO A 433 6.89 -25.53 8.26
CA PRO A 433 7.98 -26.13 7.49
C PRO A 433 7.88 -25.90 5.99
N ARG A 434 6.64 -25.81 5.46
CA ARG A 434 6.37 -25.66 4.04
C ARG A 434 6.56 -24.23 3.58
N VAL A 435 6.03 -23.27 4.35
CA VAL A 435 6.24 -21.84 4.14
C VAL A 435 7.74 -21.51 4.23
N MET A 436 8.44 -22.03 5.24
CA MET A 436 9.89 -21.83 5.36
C MET A 436 10.65 -22.40 4.17
N LYS A 437 10.28 -23.59 3.68
CA LYS A 437 10.88 -24.20 2.48
C LYS A 437 10.63 -23.34 1.24
N TYR A 438 9.40 -22.86 1.04
CA TYR A 438 9.05 -21.98 -0.08
C TYR A 438 9.89 -20.70 -0.07
N LEU A 439 9.94 -19.99 1.07
CA LEU A 439 10.66 -18.73 1.21
C LEU A 439 12.18 -18.90 1.08
N SER A 440 12.75 -19.96 1.68
CA SER A 440 14.20 -20.22 1.61
C SER A 440 14.66 -20.58 0.19
N ASN A 441 13.80 -21.23 -0.59
CA ASN A 441 14.09 -21.58 -1.97
C ASN A 441 13.88 -20.39 -2.93
N SER A 442 13.04 -19.42 -2.55
CA SER A 442 12.79 -18.24 -3.37
C SER A 442 14.05 -17.37 -3.50
N PRO A 443 14.37 -16.87 -4.70
CA PRO A 443 15.41 -15.85 -4.85
C PRO A 443 15.00 -14.51 -4.21
N GLY A 444 13.71 -14.27 -3.96
CA GLY A 444 13.18 -13.00 -3.42
C GLY A 444 13.75 -12.59 -2.07
N LEU A 445 14.24 -13.52 -1.26
CA LEU A 445 14.83 -13.21 0.06
C LEU A 445 16.36 -13.04 0.01
N LYS A 446 16.98 -13.19 -1.16
CA LYS A 446 18.45 -13.22 -1.33
C LYS A 446 19.04 -11.87 -1.75
N TYR A 447 18.19 -10.89 -2.00
CA TYR A 447 18.59 -9.59 -2.51
C TYR A 447 19.13 -8.68 -1.38
N PRO A 448 20.26 -7.99 -1.61
CA PRO A 448 20.95 -7.26 -0.55
C PRO A 448 20.28 -5.92 -0.17
N GLY A 449 19.42 -5.38 -1.03
CA GLY A 449 18.69 -4.13 -0.83
C GLY A 449 17.29 -4.29 -0.22
N GLY A 450 16.84 -5.53 0.00
CA GLY A 450 15.50 -5.83 0.52
C GLY A 450 14.78 -6.89 -0.31
N ILE A 451 13.50 -7.10 -0.03
CA ILE A 451 12.67 -8.08 -0.76
C ILE A 451 11.97 -7.34 -1.90
N PRO A 452 12.14 -7.76 -3.17
CA PRO A 452 11.46 -7.12 -4.29
C PRO A 452 9.96 -7.43 -4.26
N ALA A 453 9.15 -6.55 -4.82
CA ALA A 453 7.70 -6.69 -4.91
C ALA A 453 7.29 -7.93 -5.71
N SER A 454 8.07 -8.31 -6.71
CA SER A 454 7.91 -9.54 -7.49
C SER A 454 9.28 -10.05 -7.98
N LEU A 455 9.29 -11.11 -8.77
CA LEU A 455 10.47 -11.59 -9.50
C LEU A 455 10.42 -11.25 -11.01
N ILE A 456 9.43 -10.46 -11.43
CA ILE A 456 9.25 -10.07 -12.83
C ILE A 456 9.65 -8.60 -12.99
N ASN A 457 10.51 -8.33 -13.97
CA ASN A 457 10.86 -6.97 -14.35
C ASN A 457 9.94 -6.50 -15.48
N SER A 458 8.74 -6.06 -15.12
CA SER A 458 7.72 -5.57 -16.06
C SER A 458 7.96 -4.12 -16.51
N GLY A 459 8.80 -3.37 -15.79
CA GLY A 459 8.92 -1.92 -15.88
C GLY A 459 7.94 -1.15 -14.97
N GLU A 460 6.97 -1.84 -14.38
CA GLU A 460 6.04 -1.26 -13.41
C GLU A 460 6.66 -1.09 -12.03
N GLN A 461 6.08 -0.20 -11.23
CA GLN A 461 6.68 0.17 -9.95
C GLN A 461 6.50 -0.87 -8.85
N TRP A 462 5.43 -1.67 -8.88
CA TRP A 462 5.19 -2.76 -7.91
C TRP A 462 5.67 -4.11 -8.45
N ASP A 463 6.88 -4.11 -9.00
CA ASP A 463 7.55 -5.27 -9.58
C ASP A 463 9.07 -5.17 -9.37
N PHE A 464 9.80 -6.22 -9.74
CA PHE A 464 11.26 -6.22 -9.70
C PHE A 464 11.85 -5.05 -10.53
N PRO A 465 12.90 -4.34 -10.05
CA PRO A 465 13.70 -4.61 -8.85
C PRO A 465 13.21 -3.87 -7.59
N ASN A 466 12.03 -3.26 -7.60
CA ASN A 466 11.62 -2.39 -6.50
C ASN A 466 11.26 -3.18 -5.24
N ALA A 467 11.80 -2.74 -4.10
CA ALA A 467 11.47 -3.19 -2.76
C ALA A 467 10.68 -2.10 -2.02
N TRP A 468 9.53 -2.47 -1.49
CA TRP A 468 8.62 -1.54 -0.81
C TRP A 468 8.60 -1.82 0.70
N PRO A 469 8.79 -0.80 1.56
CA PRO A 469 8.83 -0.99 3.02
C PRO A 469 7.64 -1.78 3.60
N PRO A 470 6.38 -1.50 3.21
CA PRO A 470 5.23 -2.31 3.61
C PRO A 470 5.43 -3.82 3.45
N LEU A 471 5.93 -4.24 2.28
CA LEU A 471 6.09 -5.63 1.92
C LEU A 471 7.17 -6.31 2.77
N VAL A 472 8.26 -5.60 3.06
CA VAL A 472 9.29 -6.09 3.96
C VAL A 472 8.74 -6.26 5.38
N SER A 473 7.97 -5.29 5.87
CA SER A 473 7.24 -5.40 7.15
C SER A 473 6.34 -6.64 7.16
N MET A 474 5.54 -6.87 6.10
CA MET A 474 4.66 -8.04 6.00
C MET A 474 5.47 -9.35 6.11
N VAL A 475 6.60 -9.46 5.40
CA VAL A 475 7.43 -10.67 5.45
C VAL A 475 8.03 -10.90 6.83
N VAL A 476 8.61 -9.88 7.45
CA VAL A 476 9.22 -9.99 8.78
C VAL A 476 8.18 -10.43 9.81
N ASN A 477 7.02 -9.77 9.85
CA ASN A 477 5.95 -10.11 10.79
C ASN A 477 5.36 -11.50 10.53
N ALA A 478 5.18 -11.89 9.27
CA ALA A 478 4.70 -13.23 8.91
C ALA A 478 5.68 -14.33 9.33
N LEU A 479 6.99 -14.11 9.17
CA LEU A 479 8.03 -15.01 9.63
C LEU A 479 8.03 -15.12 11.16
N GLU A 480 7.89 -14.01 11.89
CA GLU A 480 7.75 -14.06 13.36
C GLU A 480 6.51 -14.85 13.79
N ALA A 481 5.40 -14.71 13.07
CA ALA A 481 4.13 -15.39 13.35
C ALA A 481 4.20 -16.92 13.19
N LEU A 482 5.17 -17.45 12.41
CA LEU A 482 5.43 -18.90 12.34
C LEU A 482 5.95 -19.46 13.67
N GLY A 483 6.65 -18.63 14.44
CA GLY A 483 7.02 -18.92 15.83
C GLY A 483 8.15 -19.94 16.03
N THR A 484 8.76 -20.47 14.97
CA THR A 484 9.94 -21.35 15.05
C THR A 484 11.22 -20.53 15.19
N ASP A 485 12.29 -21.09 15.76
CA ASP A 485 13.54 -20.36 15.92
C ASP A 485 14.18 -20.00 14.57
N ASP A 486 14.15 -20.91 13.59
CA ASP A 486 14.60 -20.65 12.22
C ASP A 486 13.81 -19.52 11.55
N SER A 487 12.49 -19.46 11.76
CA SER A 487 11.66 -18.39 11.19
C SER A 487 11.95 -17.03 11.81
N LYS A 488 12.19 -16.98 13.14
CA LYS A 488 12.58 -15.75 13.84
C LYS A 488 13.95 -15.28 13.42
N GLU A 489 14.89 -16.19 13.19
CA GLU A 489 16.22 -15.83 12.70
C GLU A 489 16.16 -15.31 11.26
N LEU A 490 15.36 -15.93 10.40
CA LEU A 490 15.12 -15.43 9.06
C LEU A 490 14.45 -14.03 9.08
N ALA A 491 13.48 -13.82 9.96
CA ALA A 491 12.83 -12.51 10.17
C ALA A 491 13.87 -11.44 10.55
N PHE A 492 14.75 -11.76 11.51
CA PHE A 492 15.85 -10.88 11.91
C PHE A 492 16.80 -10.57 10.74
N ASN A 493 17.17 -11.57 9.94
CA ASN A 493 18.07 -11.38 8.81
C ASN A 493 17.46 -10.46 7.75
N VAL A 494 16.17 -10.66 7.41
CA VAL A 494 15.44 -9.77 6.50
C VAL A 494 15.42 -8.34 7.03
N ALA A 495 15.06 -8.15 8.31
CA ALA A 495 15.05 -6.84 8.94
C ALA A 495 16.44 -6.18 8.99
N GLN A 496 17.50 -6.95 9.28
CA GLN A 496 18.88 -6.48 9.30
C GLN A 496 19.34 -5.98 7.93
N THR A 497 19.05 -6.73 6.87
CA THR A 497 19.32 -6.34 5.49
C THR A 497 18.60 -5.05 5.13
N TRP A 498 17.30 -4.97 5.44
CA TRP A 498 16.48 -3.79 5.14
C TRP A 498 16.95 -2.54 5.87
N VAL A 499 17.15 -2.63 7.20
CA VAL A 499 17.60 -1.48 8.01
C VAL A 499 18.95 -0.95 7.52
N ARG A 500 19.88 -1.82 7.11
CA ARG A 500 21.16 -1.41 6.53
C ARG A 500 21.00 -0.72 5.18
N ALA A 501 20.15 -1.24 4.30
CA ALA A 501 19.86 -0.62 3.01
C ALA A 501 19.27 0.79 3.21
N CYS A 502 18.27 0.94 4.08
CA CYS A 502 17.70 2.24 4.43
C CYS A 502 18.73 3.17 5.08
N HIS A 503 19.51 2.69 6.05
CA HIS A 503 20.54 3.48 6.73
C HIS A 503 21.60 4.00 5.75
N LYS A 504 22.02 3.18 4.79
CA LYS A 504 22.95 3.59 3.74
C LYS A 504 22.34 4.69 2.86
N GLY A 505 21.12 4.46 2.34
CA GLY A 505 20.42 5.45 1.50
C GLY A 505 20.22 6.78 2.23
N PHE A 506 19.81 6.73 3.49
CA PHE A 506 19.63 7.92 4.33
C PHE A 506 20.95 8.62 4.63
N THR A 507 22.04 7.88 4.88
CA THR A 507 23.35 8.49 5.14
C THR A 507 23.84 9.31 3.95
N GLU A 508 23.63 8.80 2.74
CA GLU A 508 24.02 9.42 1.48
C GLU A 508 23.12 10.61 1.10
N ASN A 509 21.80 10.50 1.33
CA ASN A 509 20.81 11.45 0.78
C ASN A 509 20.10 12.32 1.81
N LYS A 510 20.24 12.01 3.11
CA LYS A 510 19.56 12.67 4.24
C LYS A 510 18.03 12.60 4.21
N GLN A 511 17.49 11.68 3.42
CA GLN A 511 16.06 11.47 3.24
C GLN A 511 15.77 9.98 3.05
N MET A 512 14.57 9.57 3.45
CA MET A 512 14.04 8.24 3.16
C MET A 512 13.28 8.26 1.84
N PHE A 513 13.30 7.15 1.11
CA PHE A 513 12.59 7.01 -0.15
C PHE A 513 11.25 6.31 0.02
N GLU A 514 10.33 6.58 -0.90
CA GLU A 514 9.09 5.83 -1.09
C GLU A 514 9.35 4.32 -1.25
N LYS A 515 10.29 3.97 -2.13
CA LYS A 515 10.68 2.60 -2.49
C LYS A 515 12.18 2.53 -2.77
N TYR A 516 12.75 1.35 -2.56
CA TYR A 516 14.17 1.08 -2.70
C TYR A 516 14.44 0.09 -3.83
N ASP A 517 15.69 -0.03 -4.23
CA ASP A 517 16.15 -1.03 -5.16
C ASP A 517 16.61 -2.29 -4.40
N ALA A 518 16.02 -3.45 -4.71
CA ALA A 518 16.36 -4.71 -4.05
C ALA A 518 17.79 -5.17 -4.40
N GLU A 519 18.31 -4.86 -5.59
CA GLU A 519 19.64 -5.30 -6.01
C GLU A 519 20.76 -4.42 -5.42
N THR A 520 20.48 -3.13 -5.24
CA THR A 520 21.50 -2.14 -4.84
C THR A 520 21.14 -1.48 -3.51
N PRO A 521 21.75 -1.91 -2.38
CA PRO A 521 21.46 -1.35 -1.07
C PRO A 521 21.67 0.17 -1.01
N GLY A 522 20.68 0.88 -0.49
CA GLY A 522 20.68 2.35 -0.35
C GLY A 522 20.24 3.12 -1.59
N ARG A 523 20.06 2.45 -2.74
CA ARG A 523 19.51 3.09 -3.94
C ARG A 523 17.98 3.14 -3.86
N PHE A 524 17.40 4.24 -4.32
CA PHE A 524 15.95 4.36 -4.50
C PHE A 524 15.48 3.54 -5.70
N GLY A 525 14.24 3.07 -5.67
CA GLY A 525 13.63 2.34 -6.80
C GLY A 525 13.12 3.26 -7.92
N GLY A 526 12.59 2.68 -9.00
CA GLY A 526 12.11 3.41 -10.19
C GLY A 526 10.81 2.82 -10.77
N GLY A 527 10.55 3.06 -12.06
CA GLY A 527 9.39 2.50 -12.78
C GLY A 527 8.04 3.15 -12.45
N GLY A 528 7.02 2.76 -13.21
CA GLY A 528 5.67 3.31 -13.14
C GLY A 528 5.51 4.71 -13.77
N GLU A 529 4.40 5.39 -13.44
CA GLU A 529 3.96 6.62 -14.11
C GLU A 529 4.64 7.91 -13.61
N TYR A 530 5.37 7.88 -12.48
CA TYR A 530 5.96 9.08 -11.87
C TYR A 530 7.35 8.85 -11.27
N THR A 531 8.09 9.94 -11.04
CA THR A 531 9.43 9.90 -10.43
C THR A 531 9.36 9.56 -8.94
N VAL A 532 10.35 8.84 -8.40
CA VAL A 532 10.40 8.46 -6.98
C VAL A 532 10.21 9.65 -6.02
N GLN A 533 9.50 9.41 -4.91
CA GLN A 533 9.23 10.42 -3.89
C GLN A 533 10.12 10.28 -2.64
N PHE A 534 10.28 11.37 -1.90
CA PHE A 534 11.11 11.49 -0.70
C PHE A 534 10.27 11.82 0.53
N GLY A 535 10.67 11.31 1.69
CA GLY A 535 9.99 11.53 2.96
C GLY A 535 10.28 10.39 3.94
N PHE A 536 9.85 9.15 3.71
CA PHE A 536 8.51 8.82 3.24
C PHE A 536 7.81 8.08 4.40
N GLY A 537 6.56 8.44 4.71
CA GLY A 537 5.88 8.08 5.96
C GLY A 537 5.96 6.60 6.35
N TRP A 538 5.62 5.68 5.43
CA TRP A 538 5.69 4.24 5.72
C TRP A 538 7.12 3.70 5.89
N SER A 539 8.13 4.34 5.29
CA SER A 539 9.53 3.89 5.27
C SER A 539 10.12 4.23 6.62
N ASN A 540 9.74 5.40 7.13
CA ASN A 540 10.03 5.85 8.48
C ASN A 540 9.39 4.88 9.47
N GLY A 541 8.08 4.60 9.32
CA GLY A 541 7.34 3.66 10.17
C GLY A 541 7.97 2.26 10.25
N VAL A 542 8.24 1.64 9.11
CA VAL A 542 8.82 0.28 9.04
C VAL A 542 10.24 0.22 9.59
N VAL A 543 11.08 1.24 9.35
CA VAL A 543 12.43 1.25 9.95
C VAL A 543 12.35 1.39 11.47
N LEU A 544 11.45 2.24 11.99
CA LEU A 544 11.23 2.38 13.43
C LEU A 544 10.69 1.08 14.06
N GLU A 545 9.81 0.36 13.36
CA GLU A 545 9.33 -0.97 13.74
C GLU A 545 10.53 -1.91 13.97
N PHE A 546 11.41 -2.04 13.00
CA PHE A 546 12.55 -2.97 13.08
C PHE A 546 13.61 -2.53 14.10
N LEU A 547 13.90 -1.24 14.19
CA LEU A 547 14.79 -0.70 15.23
C LEU A 547 14.24 -0.99 16.64
N THR A 548 12.93 -0.93 16.82
CA THR A 548 12.28 -1.24 18.09
C THR A 548 12.31 -2.72 18.41
N LYS A 549 11.96 -3.58 17.43
CA LYS A 549 11.94 -5.04 17.60
C LYS A 549 13.32 -5.63 17.82
N TYR A 550 14.31 -5.19 17.03
CA TYR A 550 15.61 -5.83 16.92
C TYR A 550 16.80 -4.95 17.30
N GLY A 551 16.60 -3.73 17.81
CA GLY A 551 17.67 -2.77 18.12
C GLY A 551 18.79 -3.30 19.03
N ARG A 552 18.51 -4.33 19.84
CA ARG A 552 19.53 -5.02 20.68
C ARG A 552 20.48 -5.92 19.91
N ARG A 553 20.11 -6.33 18.69
CA ARG A 553 20.83 -7.27 17.83
C ARG A 553 21.30 -6.63 16.52
N LEU A 554 20.55 -5.66 15.99
CA LEU A 554 20.87 -4.98 14.74
C LEU A 554 22.24 -4.29 14.80
N THR A 555 22.89 -4.25 13.65
CA THR A 555 24.19 -3.59 13.44
C THR A 555 24.19 -2.76 12.17
N ALA A 556 24.85 -1.61 12.19
CA ALA A 556 24.90 -0.69 11.04
C ALA A 556 25.78 -1.19 9.89
N VAL A 557 26.77 -2.03 10.19
CA VAL A 557 27.75 -2.57 9.24
C VAL A 557 27.88 -4.08 9.42
N ASP A 558 28.25 -4.78 8.34
CA ASP A 558 28.72 -6.15 8.45
C ASP A 558 30.05 -6.18 9.19
N ASN A 559 30.07 -6.85 10.34
CA ASN A 559 31.30 -7.09 11.08
C ASN A 559 31.64 -8.60 11.01
N PRO A 560 32.40 -9.03 10.00
CA PRO A 560 32.76 -10.44 9.84
C PRO A 560 33.53 -11.01 11.05
N ASP A 561 34.19 -10.16 11.85
CA ASP A 561 34.99 -10.59 13.00
C ASP A 561 34.14 -11.05 14.21
N LYS A 562 32.83 -10.80 14.22
CA LYS A 562 31.94 -11.26 15.31
C LYS A 562 31.49 -12.72 15.18
N TYR A 563 31.70 -13.35 14.02
CA TYR A 563 31.35 -14.76 13.76
C TYR A 563 32.57 -15.65 13.47
N GLY A 564 33.78 -15.19 13.76
CA GLY A 564 35.04 -15.95 13.62
C GLY A 564 35.21 -17.05 14.67
N GLY A 565 34.45 -18.13 14.53
CA GLY A 565 34.71 -19.42 15.19
C GLY A 565 35.56 -20.31 14.28
N SER A 566 36.82 -20.50 14.66
CA SER A 566 37.80 -21.48 14.14
C SER A 566 38.18 -21.39 12.65
N SER A 567 39.14 -20.52 12.34
CA SER A 567 40.11 -20.81 11.29
C SER A 567 40.99 -21.97 11.76
N VAL A 568 40.83 -23.14 11.15
CA VAL A 568 41.79 -24.24 11.28
C VAL A 568 43.06 -23.80 10.55
N ASP A 569 44.13 -23.58 11.31
CA ASP A 569 45.49 -23.46 10.77
C ASP A 569 45.84 -24.73 10.00
N SER A 570 45.94 -24.63 8.68
CA SER A 570 46.68 -25.60 7.87
C SER A 570 48.13 -25.14 7.76
N SER A 571 48.94 -25.55 8.74
CA SER A 571 50.39 -25.56 8.59
C SER A 571 50.77 -26.48 7.43
N SER A 572 51.13 -25.92 6.27
CA SER A 572 51.76 -26.66 5.19
C SER A 572 53.23 -26.90 5.53
N SER A 573 53.53 -28.14 5.88
CA SER A 573 54.90 -28.66 5.90
C SER A 573 55.43 -28.70 4.47
N SER A 574 56.58 -28.05 4.29
CA SER A 574 57.48 -28.14 3.16
C SER A 574 57.80 -29.60 2.79
N ASP A 575 57.64 -29.95 1.52
CA ASP A 575 58.48 -30.97 0.92
C ASP A 575 58.96 -30.49 -0.46
N SER A 576 60.28 -30.43 -0.56
CA SER A 576 61.08 -30.01 -1.69
C SER A 576 61.34 -31.19 -2.61
N SER A 577 61.06 -31.04 -3.90
CA SER A 577 61.82 -31.74 -4.93
C SER A 577 61.86 -30.92 -6.22
N ASP A 578 63.06 -30.42 -6.49
CA ASP A 578 63.49 -29.83 -7.75
C ASP A 578 63.22 -30.74 -8.95
N LEU A 579 62.91 -30.14 -10.10
CA LEU A 579 63.40 -30.52 -11.43
C LEU A 579 63.12 -29.40 -12.46
N GLN A 580 64.19 -28.68 -12.80
CA GLN A 580 64.61 -28.05 -14.07
C GLN A 580 63.61 -28.12 -15.25
N ASP A 581 63.26 -27.06 -15.99
CA ASP A 581 64.00 -26.01 -16.72
C ASP A 581 63.54 -26.03 -18.21
N SER A 582 63.42 -24.83 -18.78
CA SER A 582 63.47 -24.44 -20.21
C SER A 582 62.18 -24.06 -20.97
N GLY A 583 62.21 -22.81 -21.49
CA GLY A 583 61.65 -22.34 -22.78
C GLY A 583 60.18 -21.89 -22.79
N SER A 584 59.87 -20.59 -22.79
CA SER A 584 59.89 -19.61 -23.90
C SER A 584 58.58 -19.55 -24.73
N ASP A 585 58.07 -18.31 -24.79
CA ASP A 585 57.32 -17.64 -25.87
C ASP A 585 55.78 -17.68 -25.97
N GLU A 586 55.25 -16.44 -25.88
CA GLU A 586 54.16 -15.80 -26.64
C GLU A 586 52.91 -16.60 -27.07
N LYS A 587 51.76 -16.31 -26.44
CA LYS A 587 50.69 -15.47 -27.01
C LYS A 587 49.56 -15.21 -26.02
#